data_AF-A0A1Y3EM66-F1
#
_entry.id   AF-A0A1Y3EM66-F1
#
_cell.length_a   1.000
_cell.length_b   1.000
_cell.length_c   1.000
_cell.angle_alpha   90.00
_cell.angle_beta   90.00
_cell.angle_gamma   90.00
#
_symmetry.space_group_name_H-M   'P 1'
#
loop_
_entity.id
_entity.type
_entity.pdbx_description
1 polymer ?
#
loop_
_entity_poly.entity_id
_entity_poly.type
_entity_poly.pdbx_seq_one_letter_code
_entity_poly.pdbx_strand_id
1 'polypeptide(L)'
;MEVLFMTAASYNYPSCAALNVVDEIAQLKYAHNSEITVYIDSFCAQNGISRFLQTNKHWNYQKENDELDLETVKRFQFLLIGHETHLHNEIRPFLDTHRVVKFLPGYAGIGLNYTTFLRFPALYFWKHDKVAILEKL
;
A
#
# COMPACT_ATOMS: atom_id res chain seq x y z
N MET A 1 -21.34 -0.16 -16.87
CA MET A 1 -20.60 1.09 -16.61
C MET A 1 -20.36 1.29 -15.11
N GLU A 2 -21.40 1.30 -14.27
CA GLU A 2 -21.26 1.49 -12.81
C GLU A 2 -20.30 0.49 -12.14
N VAL A 3 -20.43 -0.81 -12.44
CA VAL A 3 -19.53 -1.85 -11.90
C VAL A 3 -18.06 -1.60 -12.24
N LEU A 4 -17.77 -1.07 -13.43
CA LEU A 4 -16.40 -0.76 -13.86
C LEU A 4 -15.81 0.37 -13.01
N PHE A 5 -16.56 1.46 -12.82
CA PHE A 5 -16.10 2.59 -12.01
C PHE A 5 -16.04 2.26 -10.51
N MET A 6 -16.96 1.45 -9.99
CA MET A 6 -16.87 0.94 -8.63
C MET A 6 -15.62 0.07 -8.44
N THR A 7 -15.30 -0.77 -9.43
CA THR A 7 -14.09 -1.60 -9.38
C THR A 7 -12.85 -0.70 -9.44
N ALA A 8 -12.78 0.27 -10.35
CA ALA A 8 -11.67 1.23 -10.42
C ALA A 8 -11.52 2.00 -9.09
N ALA A 9 -12.61 2.47 -8.50
CA ALA A 9 -12.61 3.16 -7.22
C ALA A 9 -12.07 2.30 -6.07
N SER A 10 -12.31 0.99 -6.08
CA SER A 10 -11.76 0.08 -5.06
C SER A 10 -10.22 -0.02 -5.10
N TYR A 11 -9.59 0.33 -6.23
CA TYR A 11 -8.13 0.39 -6.38
C TYR A 11 -7.54 1.79 -6.16
N ASN A 12 -8.33 2.79 -5.77
CA ASN A 12 -7.81 4.14 -5.47
C ASN A 12 -7.16 4.25 -4.09
N TYR A 13 -7.34 3.25 -3.21
CA TYR A 13 -6.79 3.23 -1.85
C TYR A 13 -5.94 1.97 -1.58
N PRO A 14 -4.84 1.76 -2.32
CA PRO A 14 -3.98 0.59 -2.16
C PRO A 14 -3.37 0.47 -0.76
N SER A 15 -3.18 1.59 -0.06
CA SER A 15 -2.64 1.65 1.30
C SER A 15 -3.54 0.98 2.34
N CYS A 16 -4.86 1.09 2.18
CA CYS A 16 -5.82 0.38 3.03
C CYS A 16 -5.68 -1.14 2.87
N ALA A 17 -5.57 -1.62 1.64
CA ALA A 17 -5.33 -3.04 1.38
C ALA A 17 -3.97 -3.49 1.96
N ALA A 18 -2.97 -2.61 1.92
CA ALA A 18 -1.66 -2.90 2.49
C ALA A 18 -1.72 -3.07 4.02
N LEU A 19 -2.48 -2.22 4.73
CA LEU A 19 -2.69 -2.35 6.18
C LEU A 19 -3.33 -3.67 6.56
N ASN A 20 -4.34 -4.13 5.82
CA ASN A 20 -4.97 -5.44 6.07
C ASN A 20 -3.95 -6.58 5.93
N VAL A 21 -3.07 -6.51 4.92
CA VAL A 21 -2.01 -7.52 4.74
C VAL A 21 -1.00 -7.47 5.88
N VAL A 22 -0.61 -6.27 6.35
CA VAL A 22 0.25 -6.14 7.53
C VAL A 22 -0.41 -6.74 8.76
N ASP A 23 -1.73 -6.53 8.95
CA ASP A 23 -2.48 -7.10 10.07
C ASP A 23 -2.53 -8.63 10.02
N GLU A 24 -2.78 -9.21 8.85
CA GLU A 24 -2.74 -10.66 8.64
C GLU A 24 -1.35 -11.24 8.96
N ILE A 25 -0.28 -10.61 8.46
CA ILE A 25 1.10 -11.04 8.76
C ILE A 25 1.37 -10.92 10.25
N ALA A 26 0.92 -9.83 10.85
CA ALA A 26 1.14 -9.54 12.25
C ALA A 26 0.52 -10.61 13.15
N GLN A 27 -0.75 -10.96 12.90
CA GLN A 27 -1.48 -11.99 13.62
C GLN A 27 -0.85 -13.39 13.48
N LEU A 28 -0.21 -13.67 12.34
CA LEU A 28 0.42 -14.97 12.08
C LEU A 28 1.83 -15.10 12.67
N LYS A 29 2.61 -14.02 12.67
CA LYS A 29 4.04 -14.07 13.03
C LYS A 29 4.33 -13.64 14.46
N TYR A 30 3.56 -12.72 15.03
CA TYR A 30 3.83 -12.17 16.35
C TYR A 30 2.81 -12.67 17.38
N ALA A 31 3.23 -12.66 18.64
CA ALA A 31 2.37 -13.08 19.74
C ALA A 31 1.16 -12.13 19.87
N HIS A 32 0.03 -12.69 20.33
CA HIS A 32 -1.15 -11.89 20.63
C HIS A 32 -0.78 -10.75 21.60
N ASN A 33 -1.13 -9.51 21.24
CA ASN A 33 -0.80 -8.26 21.95
C ASN A 33 0.64 -7.71 21.81
N SER A 34 1.48 -8.24 20.92
CA SER A 34 2.77 -7.60 20.62
C SER A 34 2.56 -6.22 19.99
N GLU A 35 3.30 -5.23 20.47
CA GLU A 35 3.34 -3.91 19.82
C GLU A 35 4.01 -4.03 18.46
N ILE A 36 3.27 -3.68 17.40
CA ILE A 36 3.78 -3.70 16.02
C ILE A 36 4.04 -2.28 15.58
N THR A 37 5.28 -2.00 15.17
CA THR A 37 5.69 -0.67 14.71
C THR A 37 5.60 -0.58 13.19
N VAL A 38 4.80 0.35 12.70
CA VAL A 38 4.57 0.55 11.26
C VAL A 38 4.86 2.00 10.87
N TYR A 39 5.76 2.19 9.92
CA TYR A 39 5.92 3.47 9.25
C TYR A 39 4.97 3.56 8.06
N ILE A 40 4.31 4.70 7.93
CA ILE A 40 3.40 5.01 6.83
C ILE A 40 3.84 6.32 6.19
N ASP A 41 4.27 6.26 4.93
CA ASP A 41 4.71 7.44 4.19
C ASP A 41 3.54 8.36 3.80
N SER A 42 3.89 9.53 3.27
CA SER A 42 2.92 10.58 2.93
C SER A 42 1.93 10.13 1.85
N PHE A 43 2.37 9.35 0.86
CA PHE A 43 1.50 8.78 -0.16
C PHE A 43 0.51 7.78 0.44
N CYS A 44 0.98 6.90 1.32
CA CYS A 44 0.14 5.90 1.96
C CYS A 44 -0.84 6.56 2.92
N ALA A 45 -0.43 7.66 3.56
CA ALA A 45 -1.19 8.33 4.60
C ALA A 45 -2.30 9.27 4.09
N GLN A 46 -2.98 8.87 3.03
CA GLN A 46 -4.16 9.56 2.47
C GLN A 46 -5.35 9.61 3.44
N ASN A 47 -6.36 10.42 3.09
CA ASN A 47 -7.55 10.63 3.90
C ASN A 47 -8.21 9.31 4.32
N GLY A 48 -8.53 9.19 5.61
CA GLY A 48 -9.23 8.03 6.17
C GLY A 48 -8.33 6.94 6.75
N ILE A 49 -7.00 6.98 6.51
CA ILE A 49 -6.10 5.95 7.05
C ILE A 49 -6.12 5.91 8.58
N SER A 50 -6.26 7.05 9.24
CA SER A 50 -6.31 7.15 10.71
C SER A 50 -7.45 6.33 11.33
N ARG A 51 -8.55 6.08 10.60
CA ARG A 51 -9.65 5.25 11.10
C ARG A 51 -9.30 3.76 11.11
N PHE A 52 -8.53 3.29 10.14
CA PHE A 52 -8.00 1.92 10.16
C PHE A 52 -7.08 1.71 11.37
N LEU A 53 -6.28 2.73 11.67
CA LEU A 53 -5.33 2.71 12.77
C LEU A 53 -5.99 2.74 14.15
N GLN A 54 -7.24 3.23 14.26
CA GLN A 54 -8.03 3.16 15.50
C GLN A 54 -8.59 1.75 15.77
N THR A 55 -8.63 0.88 14.77
CA THR A 55 -9.27 -0.43 14.87
C THR A 55 -8.37 -1.46 15.56
N ASN A 56 -7.04 -1.33 15.44
CA ASN A 56 -6.08 -2.21 16.10
C ASN A 56 -5.34 -1.49 17.24
N LYS A 57 -5.62 -1.87 18.49
CA LYS A 57 -5.02 -1.27 19.69
C LYS A 57 -3.55 -1.61 19.91
N HIS A 58 -3.00 -2.57 19.16
CA HIS A 58 -1.63 -3.06 19.33
C HIS A 58 -0.65 -2.48 18.30
N TRP A 59 -1.11 -1.57 17.44
CA TRP A 59 -0.27 -0.91 16.45
C TRP A 59 0.28 0.40 17.00
N ASN A 60 1.60 0.56 16.93
CA ASN A 60 2.25 1.84 17.10
C ASN A 60 2.69 2.33 15.72
N TYR A 61 1.89 3.23 15.16
CA TYR A 61 2.15 3.76 13.83
C TYR A 61 2.77 5.15 13.91
N GLN A 62 3.69 5.41 12.99
CA GLN A 62 4.18 6.75 12.75
C GLN A 62 3.84 7.15 11.32
N LYS A 63 2.98 8.17 11.23
CA LYS A 63 2.75 8.90 10.00
C LYS A 63 3.67 10.11 10.01
N GLU A 64 4.57 10.21 9.04
CA GLU A 64 5.30 11.45 8.82
C GLU A 64 4.93 12.09 7.50
N ASN A 65 4.98 13.42 7.51
CA ASN A 65 4.87 14.24 6.31
C ASN A 65 6.26 14.67 5.79
N ASP A 66 7.33 14.39 6.53
CA ASP A 66 8.70 14.80 6.23
C ASP A 66 9.62 13.57 6.03
N GLU A 67 10.75 13.76 5.34
CA GLU A 67 11.72 12.71 5.05
C GLU A 67 12.29 12.11 6.35
N LEU A 68 11.96 10.86 6.63
CA LEU A 68 12.58 10.11 7.71
C LEU A 68 14.01 9.72 7.34
N ASP A 69 14.93 9.96 8.28
CA ASP A 69 16.29 9.48 8.13
C ASP A 69 16.31 7.94 8.12
N LEU A 70 17.25 7.37 7.36
CA LEU A 70 17.36 5.93 7.16
C LEU A 70 17.64 5.16 8.46
N GLU A 71 18.27 5.77 9.46
CA GLU A 71 18.52 5.13 10.75
C GLU A 71 17.23 5.02 11.57
N THR A 72 16.39 6.04 11.51
CA THR A 72 15.09 6.05 12.15
C THR A 72 14.17 5.00 11.54
N VAL A 73 14.21 4.82 10.22
CA VAL A 73 13.37 3.83 9.53
C VAL A 73 13.66 2.39 10.00
N LYS A 74 14.90 2.09 10.42
CA LYS A 74 15.28 0.76 10.94
C LYS A 74 14.55 0.34 12.22
N ARG A 75 13.91 1.27 12.94
CA ARG A 75 13.17 0.94 14.18
C ARG A 75 11.81 0.30 13.92
N PHE A 76 11.27 0.48 12.72
CA PHE A 76 9.95 -0.04 12.36
C PHE A 76 10.06 -1.51 11.94
N GLN A 77 9.05 -2.32 12.27
CA GLN A 77 8.96 -3.69 11.74
C GLN A 77 8.42 -3.69 10.31
N PHE A 78 7.49 -2.79 10.01
CA PHE A 78 6.91 -2.67 8.68
C PHE A 78 7.02 -1.24 8.15
N LEU A 79 7.27 -1.13 6.85
CA LEU A 79 7.20 0.13 6.11
C LEU A 79 6.10 0.01 5.06
N LEU A 80 5.23 1.00 5.00
CA LEU A 80 4.31 1.24 3.90
C LEU A 80 4.82 2.42 3.10
N ILE A 81 5.42 2.11 1.95
CA ILE A 81 5.98 3.09 1.03
C ILE A 81 5.11 3.08 -0.22
N GLY A 82 4.71 4.25 -0.70
CA GLY A 82 3.85 4.40 -1.84
C GLY A 82 4.27 5.52 -2.77
N HIS A 83 3.98 5.35 -4.05
CA HIS A 83 4.26 6.36 -5.05
C HIS A 83 3.36 6.15 -6.27
N GLU A 84 3.05 7.24 -6.96
CA GLU A 84 2.18 7.21 -8.14
C GLU A 84 2.79 6.43 -9.32
N THR A 85 4.07 6.67 -9.66
CA THR A 85 4.72 6.02 -10.83
C THR A 85 6.06 5.35 -10.55
N HIS A 86 6.82 5.80 -9.55
CA HIS A 86 8.22 5.42 -9.34
C HIS A 86 8.46 4.63 -8.04
N LEU A 87 7.50 3.80 -7.63
CA LEU A 87 7.57 3.04 -6.38
C LEU A 87 8.89 2.27 -6.19
N HIS A 88 9.41 1.64 -7.24
CA HIS A 88 10.67 0.90 -7.17
C HIS A 88 11.89 1.78 -6.84
N ASN A 89 11.87 3.05 -7.22
CA ASN A 89 12.91 4.00 -6.86
C ASN A 89 12.78 4.41 -5.39
N GLU A 90 11.55 4.66 -4.94
CA GLU A 90 11.26 5.06 -3.54
C GLU A 90 11.63 3.97 -2.53
N ILE A 91 11.46 2.69 -2.87
CA ILE A 91 11.79 1.61 -1.93
C ILE A 91 13.28 1.29 -1.87
N ARG A 92 14.05 1.70 -2.88
CA ARG A 92 15.45 1.31 -3.05
C ARG A 92 16.33 1.61 -1.82
N PRO A 93 16.20 2.77 -1.13
CA PRO A 93 16.99 3.06 0.07
C PRO A 93 16.73 2.11 1.24
N PHE A 94 15.59 1.41 1.27
CA PHE A 94 15.19 0.57 2.39
C PHE A 94 15.54 -0.91 2.20
N LEU A 95 15.95 -1.32 1.00
CA LEU A 95 16.16 -2.74 0.66
C LEU A 95 17.31 -3.40 1.43
N ASP A 96 18.24 -2.61 1.97
CA ASP A 96 19.34 -3.12 2.80
C ASP A 96 18.89 -3.44 4.24
N THR A 97 17.74 -2.94 4.67
CA THR A 97 17.24 -3.04 6.05
C THR A 97 15.92 -3.79 6.15
N HIS A 98 15.13 -3.78 5.08
CA HIS A 98 13.83 -4.41 4.99
C HIS A 98 13.71 -5.17 3.67
N ARG A 99 13.10 -6.35 3.72
CA ARG A 99 12.70 -7.10 2.52
C ARG A 99 11.34 -6.65 2.03
N VAL A 100 11.13 -6.69 0.72
CA VAL A 100 9.81 -6.49 0.14
C VAL A 100 8.95 -7.73 0.39
N VAL A 101 7.79 -7.55 1.01
CA VAL A 101 6.81 -8.61 1.25
C VAL A 101 5.81 -8.68 0.12
N LYS A 102 5.26 -7.54 -0.29
CA LYS A 102 4.19 -7.49 -1.29
C LYS A 102 4.09 -6.11 -1.94
N PHE A 103 3.77 -6.11 -3.23
CA PHE A 103 3.33 -4.93 -3.96
C PHE A 103 1.81 -4.93 -4.07
N LEU A 104 1.21 -3.77 -3.82
CA LEU A 104 -0.23 -3.55 -3.89
C LEU A 104 -0.53 -2.67 -5.10
N PRO A 105 -1.34 -3.17 -6.05
CA PRO A 105 -1.69 -2.42 -7.23
C PRO A 105 -2.71 -1.33 -6.89
N GLY A 106 -2.57 -0.17 -7.51
CA GLY A 106 -3.59 0.88 -7.52
C GLY A 106 -4.02 1.26 -8.93
N TYR A 107 -5.12 2.00 -9.02
CA TYR A 107 -5.64 2.50 -10.29
C TYR A 107 -4.60 3.36 -11.02
N ALA A 108 -4.52 3.21 -12.35
CA ALA A 108 -3.55 3.93 -13.16
C ALA A 108 -4.13 4.52 -14.45
N GLY A 109 -5.31 4.10 -14.89
CA GLY A 109 -5.93 4.66 -16.09
C GLY A 109 -7.00 3.77 -16.68
N ILE A 110 -7.65 4.26 -17.74
CA ILE A 110 -8.72 3.58 -18.48
C ILE A 110 -8.27 3.42 -19.94
N GLY A 111 -8.54 2.25 -20.50
CA GLY A 111 -8.28 1.91 -21.89
C GLY A 111 -9.52 1.43 -22.63
N LEU A 112 -9.43 1.44 -23.95
CA LEU A 112 -10.43 0.91 -24.86
C LEU A 112 -9.86 -0.32 -25.55
N ASN A 113 -10.58 -1.43 -25.45
CA ASN A 113 -10.28 -2.66 -26.16
C ASN A 113 -11.15 -2.76 -27.43
N TYR A 114 -10.50 -2.61 -28.58
CA TYR A 114 -11.11 -2.66 -29.90
C TYR A 114 -11.12 -4.07 -30.53
N THR A 115 -10.57 -5.08 -29.85
CA THR A 115 -10.54 -6.47 -30.37
C THR A 115 -11.82 -7.24 -30.09
N THR A 116 -12.78 -6.63 -29.38
CA THR A 116 -14.07 -7.27 -29.07
C THR A 116 -14.96 -7.24 -30.32
N PHE A 117 -15.48 -8.40 -30.73
CA PHE A 117 -16.38 -8.56 -31.89
C PHE A 117 -17.74 -7.82 -31.76
N LEU A 118 -18.03 -7.22 -30.61
CA LEU A 118 -19.20 -6.38 -30.38
C LEU A 118 -18.96 -4.97 -30.96
N ARG A 119 -20.01 -4.36 -31.53
CA ARG A 119 -20.02 -3.02 -32.19
C ARG A 119 -19.51 -1.84 -31.34
N PHE A 120 -19.15 -2.04 -30.07
CA PHE A 120 -18.63 -1.02 -29.17
C PHE A 120 -17.35 -1.49 -28.48
N PRO A 121 -16.31 -0.64 -28.40
CA PRO A 121 -15.06 -1.00 -27.72
C PRO A 121 -15.31 -1.22 -26.22
N ALA A 122 -14.72 -2.27 -25.67
CA ALA A 122 -14.85 -2.59 -24.25
C ALA A 122 -13.92 -1.71 -23.41
N LEU A 123 -14.46 -1.04 -22.39
CA LEU A 123 -13.66 -0.30 -21.43
C LEU A 123 -12.98 -1.25 -20.44
N TYR A 124 -11.72 -0.99 -20.15
CA TYR A 124 -10.98 -1.63 -19.05
C TYR A 124 -10.16 -0.58 -18.31
N PHE A 125 -9.70 -0.90 -17.11
CA PHE A 125 -8.71 -0.08 -16.41
C PHE A 125 -7.44 -0.90 -16.19
N TRP A 126 -6.29 -0.24 -16.24
CA TRP A 126 -5.02 -0.85 -15.86
C TRP A 126 -4.60 -0.39 -14.48
N LYS A 127 -3.69 -1.18 -13.90
CA LYS A 127 -3.17 -0.99 -12.56
C LYS A 127 -1.65 -0.99 -12.61
N HIS A 128 -1.03 -0.25 -11.70
CA HIS A 128 0.40 -0.30 -11.43
C HIS A 128 0.63 -0.51 -9.94
N ASP A 129 1.80 -1.00 -9.58
CA ASP A 129 2.18 -1.09 -8.18
C ASP A 129 2.32 0.33 -7.63
N LYS A 130 1.50 0.64 -6.61
CA LYS A 130 1.44 1.97 -5.98
C LYS A 130 1.93 1.96 -4.55
N VAL A 131 1.87 0.81 -3.88
CA VAL A 131 2.29 0.65 -2.48
C VAL A 131 3.11 -0.62 -2.35
N ALA A 132 4.20 -0.55 -1.61
CA ALA A 132 5.03 -1.67 -1.20
C ALA A 132 4.93 -1.83 0.31
N ILE A 133 4.78 -3.09 0.72
CA ILE A 133 4.95 -3.50 2.12
C ILE A 133 6.37 -4.01 2.24
N LEU A 134 7.15 -3.39 3.12
CA LEU A 134 8.47 -3.86 3.48
C LEU A 134 8.45 -4.35 4.93
N GLU A 135 9.13 -5.46 5.19
CA GLU A 135 9.28 -6.06 6.53
C GLU A 135 10.76 -6.10 6.88
N LYS A 136 11.07 -5.74 8.12
CA LYS A 136 12.44 -5.73 8.62
C LYS A 136 13.10 -7.11 8.51
N LEU A 137 14.39 -7.10 8.12
CA LEU A 137 15.22 -8.32 8.02
C LEU A 137 15.47 -8.98 9.38
#